data_AF-A0ABD2JZJ2-F1
#
_entry.id   AF-A0ABD2JZJ2-F1
#
_cell.length_a   1.000
_cell.length_b   1.000
_cell.length_c   1.000
_cell.angle_alpha   90.00
_cell.angle_beta   90.00
_cell.angle_gamma   90.00
#
_symmetry.space_group_name_H-M   'P 1'
#
loop_
_entity.id
_entity.type
_entity.pdbx_description
1 polymer ?
#
loop_
_entity_poly.entity_id
_entity_poly.type
_entity_poly.pdbx_seq_one_letter_code
_entity_poly.pdbx_strand_id
1 'polypeptide(L)'
;MMLEIPNIACYEFDVRRWLLPRSFHYQLKFSEKAALIGPPENTREHVVAASRAMLRSEWIKCRNYIINDKMNAKLWNLFRNSDAVKQMLIQRVQEETLRTYLLMYSTTYSTVSIPKN
;
A
#
# COMPACT_ATOMS: atom_id res chain seq x y z
N MET A 1 -1.86 -5.39 -3.69
CA MET A 1 -1.21 -4.27 -2.94
C MET A 1 0.09 -4.68 -2.29
N MET A 2 0.10 -5.42 -1.16
CA MET A 2 1.32 -5.64 -0.36
C MET A 2 2.48 -6.29 -1.13
N LEU A 3 2.20 -7.18 -2.08
CA LEU A 3 3.23 -7.78 -2.94
C LEU A 3 3.58 -6.93 -4.15
N GLU A 4 2.60 -6.21 -4.71
CA GLU A 4 2.76 -5.52 -6.00
C GLU A 4 3.43 -4.16 -5.84
N ILE A 5 3.12 -3.42 -4.78
CA ILE A 5 3.66 -2.06 -4.55
C ILE A 5 5.18 -2.06 -4.35
N PRO A 6 5.77 -2.90 -3.47
CA PRO A 6 7.22 -2.96 -3.34
C PRO A 6 7.91 -3.38 -4.63
N ASN A 7 7.29 -4.29 -5.40
CA ASN A 7 7.81 -4.69 -6.69
C ASN A 7 7.79 -3.52 -7.70
N ILE A 8 6.69 -2.77 -7.78
CA ILE A 8 6.61 -1.58 -8.64
C ILE A 8 7.71 -0.57 -8.27
N ALA A 9 7.94 -0.31 -6.98
CA ALA A 9 9.00 0.57 -6.52
C ALA A 9 10.41 0.04 -6.86
N CYS A 10 10.64 -1.27 -6.77
CA CYS A 10 11.91 -1.88 -7.17
C CYS A 10 12.19 -1.72 -8.68
N TYR A 11 11.17 -1.93 -9.52
CA TYR A 11 11.29 -1.86 -10.98
C TYR A 11 11.11 -0.44 -11.55
N GLU A 12 10.96 0.59 -10.71
CA GLU A 12 10.93 1.97 -11.18
C GLU A 12 12.25 2.36 -11.85
N PHE A 13 13.37 1.79 -11.36
CA PHE A 13 14.71 2.07 -11.86
C PHE A 13 15.34 0.91 -12.66
N ASP A 14 14.71 -0.26 -12.73
CA ASP A 14 15.20 -1.42 -13.47
C ASP A 14 14.48 -1.58 -14.83
N VAL A 15 15.25 -1.84 -15.87
CA VAL A 15 14.77 -2.01 -17.26
C VAL A 15 13.99 -3.33 -17.41
N ARG A 16 14.24 -4.32 -16.55
CA ARG A 16 13.55 -5.62 -16.58
C ARG A 16 12.23 -5.57 -15.81
N ARG A 17 11.14 -5.27 -16.52
CA ARG A 17 9.78 -5.40 -15.95
C ARG A 17 9.41 -6.86 -15.73
N TRP A 18 9.30 -7.28 -14.47
CA TRP A 18 8.61 -8.53 -14.16
C TRP A 18 7.09 -8.37 -14.29
N LEU A 19 6.42 -9.33 -14.94
CA LEU A 19 5.00 -9.28 -15.28
C LEU A 19 4.13 -9.62 -14.05
N LEU A 20 3.74 -8.59 -13.32
CA LEU A 20 2.81 -8.65 -12.17
C LEU A 20 1.34 -8.96 -12.61
N PRO A 21 0.45 -9.30 -11.66
CA PRO A 21 -0.97 -9.54 -11.96
C PRO A 21 -1.61 -8.37 -12.70
N ARG A 22 -2.12 -8.64 -13.91
CA ARG A 22 -2.65 -7.57 -14.79
C ARG A 22 -3.83 -6.81 -14.18
N SER A 23 -4.61 -7.43 -13.31
CA SER A 23 -5.89 -6.88 -12.82
C SER A 23 -5.72 -5.76 -11.78
N PHE A 24 -4.81 -5.87 -10.83
CA PHE A 24 -4.55 -4.83 -9.83
C PHE A 24 -3.78 -3.66 -10.45
N HIS A 25 -2.73 -3.96 -11.23
CA HIS A 25 -1.96 -2.94 -11.94
C HIS A 25 -2.83 -2.05 -12.84
N TYR A 26 -3.78 -2.66 -13.55
CA TYR A 26 -4.73 -1.93 -14.37
C TYR A 26 -5.60 -0.97 -13.55
N GLN A 27 -6.09 -1.41 -12.38
CA GLN A 27 -6.91 -0.57 -11.49
C GLN A 27 -6.13 0.63 -10.95
N LEU A 28 -4.89 0.40 -10.53
CA LEU A 28 -4.04 1.45 -10.02
C LEU A 28 -3.78 2.50 -11.10
N LYS A 29 -3.37 2.07 -12.31
CA LYS A 29 -3.18 2.96 -13.46
C LYS A 29 -4.45 3.70 -13.88
N PHE A 30 -5.59 3.03 -13.85
CA PHE A 30 -6.87 3.66 -14.18
C PHE A 30 -7.17 4.79 -13.18
N SER A 31 -6.94 4.54 -11.89
CA SER A 31 -7.15 5.54 -10.84
C SER A 31 -6.23 6.76 -10.96
N GLU A 32 -5.00 6.58 -11.46
CA GLU A 32 -4.05 7.69 -11.67
C GLU A 32 -4.46 8.62 -12.82
N LYS A 33 -5.18 8.10 -13.81
CA LYS A 33 -5.67 8.88 -14.95
C LYS A 33 -6.96 9.66 -14.66
N ALA A 34 -7.61 9.39 -13.54
CA ALA A 34 -8.86 10.06 -13.18
C ALA A 34 -8.58 11.55 -12.86
N ALA A 35 -9.26 12.45 -13.57
CA ALA A 35 -9.08 13.89 -13.42
C ALA A 35 -9.53 14.41 -12.04
N LEU A 36 -10.53 13.78 -11.44
CA LEU A 36 -11.01 14.05 -10.09
C LEU A 36 -10.98 12.75 -9.30
N ILE A 37 -10.33 12.78 -8.13
CA ILE A 37 -10.28 11.63 -7.22
C ILE A 37 -10.96 12.05 -5.92
N GLY A 38 -12.20 11.59 -5.76
CA GLY A 38 -12.98 11.77 -4.55
C GLY A 38 -12.49 10.88 -3.40
N PRO A 39 -13.06 11.04 -2.19
CA PRO A 39 -12.82 10.11 -1.10
C PRO A 39 -13.33 8.70 -1.48
N PRO A 40 -12.65 7.62 -1.07
CA PRO A 40 -13.07 6.27 -1.41
C PRO A 40 -14.41 5.91 -0.77
N GLU A 41 -15.28 5.27 -1.55
CA GLU A 41 -16.62 4.82 -1.12
C GLU A 41 -16.74 3.29 -1.17
N ASN A 42 -16.08 2.68 -2.15
CA ASN A 42 -16.07 1.24 -2.33
C ASN A 42 -14.77 0.60 -1.77
N THR A 43 -14.85 -0.68 -1.40
CA THR A 43 -13.71 -1.46 -0.88
C THR A 43 -12.52 -1.43 -1.84
N ARG A 44 -12.78 -1.53 -3.14
CA ARG A 44 -11.75 -1.44 -4.19
C ARG A 44 -11.05 -0.08 -4.20
N GLU A 45 -11.81 1.01 -4.08
CA GLU A 45 -11.25 2.37 -4.04
C GLU A 45 -10.44 2.61 -2.76
N HIS A 46 -10.88 2.06 -1.64
CA HIS A 46 -10.10 2.06 -0.39
C HIS A 46 -8.75 1.37 -0.57
N VAL A 47 -8.71 0.20 -1.21
CA VAL A 47 -7.45 -0.52 -1.49
C VAL A 47 -6.56 0.26 -2.46
N VAL A 48 -7.13 0.88 -3.49
CA VAL A 48 -6.38 1.71 -4.45
C VAL A 48 -5.82 2.96 -3.78
N ALA A 49 -6.61 3.67 -2.95
CA ALA A 49 -6.16 4.82 -2.18
C ALA A 49 -5.04 4.44 -1.19
N ALA A 50 -5.19 3.31 -0.50
CA ALA A 50 -4.15 2.77 0.37
C ALA A 50 -2.86 2.46 -0.40
N SER A 51 -2.98 1.88 -1.58
CA SER A 51 -1.84 1.55 -2.45
C SER A 51 -1.06 2.81 -2.88
N ARG A 52 -1.77 3.91 -3.18
CA ARG A 52 -1.15 5.20 -3.49
C ARG A 52 -0.46 5.82 -2.28
N ALA A 53 -1.08 5.75 -1.10
CA ALA A 53 -0.45 6.20 0.14
C ALA A 53 0.83 5.38 0.46
N MET A 54 0.80 4.08 0.18
CA MET A 54 1.94 3.18 0.36
C MET A 54 3.10 3.51 -0.60
N LEU A 55 2.82 3.81 -1.87
CA LEU A 55 3.84 4.30 -2.82
C LEU A 55 4.50 5.61 -2.35
N ARG A 56 3.72 6.50 -1.73
CA ARG A 56 4.22 7.74 -1.12
C ARG A 56 4.89 7.53 0.24
N SER A 57 5.04 6.29 0.68
CA SER A 57 5.63 5.92 1.98
C SER A 57 4.86 6.44 3.20
N GLU A 58 3.56 6.74 3.06
CA GLU A 58 2.69 7.24 4.12
C GLU A 58 1.91 6.09 4.78
N TRP A 59 2.58 5.30 5.64
CA TRP A 59 1.98 4.08 6.22
C TRP A 59 0.74 4.37 7.09
N ILE A 60 0.71 5.51 7.80
CA ILE A 60 -0.42 5.90 8.65
C ILE A 60 -1.67 6.14 7.79
N LYS A 61 -1.53 6.84 6.66
CA LYS A 61 -2.65 7.07 5.73
C LYS A 61 -3.08 5.76 5.08
N CYS A 62 -2.13 4.92 4.67
CA CYS A 62 -2.42 3.58 4.15
C CYS A 62 -3.26 2.76 5.15
N ARG A 63 -2.83 2.69 6.43
CA ARG A 63 -3.58 2.04 7.49
C ARG A 63 -5.00 2.61 7.64
N ASN A 64 -5.15 3.93 7.66
CA ASN A 64 -6.46 4.57 7.83
C ASN A 64 -7.41 4.31 6.64
N TYR A 65 -6.88 4.12 5.42
CA TYR A 65 -7.70 3.72 4.26
C TYR A 65 -8.19 2.28 4.36
N ILE A 66 -7.40 1.38 4.96
CA ILE A 66 -7.75 -0.04 5.09
C ILE A 66 -8.58 -0.32 6.35
N ILE A 67 -8.27 0.36 7.45
CA ILE A 67 -8.92 0.23 8.75
C ILE A 67 -9.67 1.54 9.03
N ASN A 68 -10.95 1.53 8.71
CA ASN A 68 -11.91 2.59 9.01
C ASN A 68 -13.29 1.97 9.23
N ASP A 69 -14.24 2.77 9.71
CA ASP A 69 -15.58 2.28 10.05
C ASP A 69 -16.31 1.66 8.86
N LYS A 70 -16.13 2.21 7.65
CA LYS A 70 -16.74 1.69 6.41
C LYS A 70 -16.21 0.29 6.06
N MET A 71 -14.89 0.10 6.10
CA MET A 71 -14.21 -1.18 5.86
C MET A 71 -14.46 -2.17 6.99
N ASN A 72 -14.56 -1.70 8.23
CA ASN A 72 -14.93 -2.52 9.39
C ASN A 72 -16.31 -3.11 9.19
N ALA A 73 -17.30 -2.28 8.85
CA ALA A 73 -18.68 -2.74 8.61
C ALA A 73 -18.78 -3.70 7.41
N LYS A 74 -18.07 -3.45 6.30
CA LYS A 74 -18.17 -4.25 5.07
C LYS A 74 -17.35 -5.54 5.07
N LEU A 75 -16.20 -5.57 5.77
CA LEU A 75 -15.23 -6.66 5.66
C LEU A 75 -14.79 -7.17 7.03
N TRP A 76 -14.23 -6.31 7.88
CA TRP A 76 -13.51 -6.79 9.06
C TRP A 76 -14.43 -7.37 10.14
N ASN A 77 -15.65 -6.84 10.30
CA ASN A 77 -16.62 -7.34 11.28
C ASN A 77 -17.23 -8.70 10.87
N LEU A 78 -17.01 -9.16 9.64
CA LEU A 78 -17.42 -10.48 9.18
C LEU A 78 -16.48 -11.59 9.68
N PHE A 79 -15.27 -11.23 10.14
CA PHE A 79 -14.31 -12.19 10.69
C PHE A 79 -14.59 -12.47 12.17
N ARG A 80 -14.51 -13.74 12.57
CA ARG A 80 -14.61 -14.16 13.98
C ARG A 80 -13.49 -13.59 14.87
N ASN A 81 -12.29 -13.43 14.31
CA ASN A 81 -11.12 -12.90 15.03
C ASN A 81 -10.60 -11.63 14.36
N SER A 82 -11.47 -10.63 14.25
CA SER A 82 -11.21 -9.42 13.46
C SER A 82 -10.03 -8.60 14.01
N ASP A 83 -9.87 -8.53 15.34
CA ASP A 83 -8.82 -7.72 15.96
C ASP A 83 -7.42 -8.27 15.73
N ALA A 84 -7.22 -9.59 15.85
CA ALA A 84 -5.94 -10.22 15.56
C ALA A 84 -5.54 -10.01 14.08
N VAL A 85 -6.50 -10.13 13.15
CA VAL A 85 -6.25 -9.89 11.72
C VAL A 85 -5.89 -8.43 11.48
N LYS A 86 -6.60 -7.47 12.10
CA LYS A 86 -6.28 -6.04 11.98
C LYS A 86 -4.87 -5.74 12.49
N GLN A 87 -4.47 -6.29 13.63
CA GLN A 87 -3.11 -6.10 14.17
C GLN A 87 -2.05 -6.67 13.25
N MET A 88 -2.24 -7.90 12.75
CA MET A 88 -1.36 -8.50 11.75
C MET A 88 -1.25 -7.61 10.50
N LEU A 89 -2.37 -7.07 10.04
CA LEU A 89 -2.39 -6.22 8.85
C LEU A 89 -1.65 -4.90 9.05
N ILE A 90 -1.76 -4.29 10.24
CA ILE A 90 -1.04 -3.07 10.61
C ILE A 90 0.47 -3.32 10.55
N GLN A 91 0.95 -4.41 11.15
CA GLN A 91 2.37 -4.78 11.11
C GLN A 91 2.86 -4.96 9.68
N ARG A 92 2.11 -5.70 8.86
CA ARG A 92 2.47 -5.90 7.44
C ARG A 92 2.47 -4.62 6.62
N VAL A 93 1.51 -3.72 6.87
CA VAL A 93 1.52 -2.39 6.21
C VAL A 93 2.76 -1.61 6.59
N GLN A 94 3.18 -1.63 7.86
CA GLN A 94 4.40 -0.93 8.30
C GLN A 94 5.65 -1.50 7.64
N GLU A 95 5.83 -2.82 7.69
CA GLU A 95 6.97 -3.52 7.08
C GLU A 95 7.07 -3.25 5.58
N GLU A 96 5.98 -3.43 4.84
CA GLU A 96 6.00 -3.30 3.38
C GLU A 96 6.06 -1.84 2.91
N THR A 97 5.49 -0.90 3.67
CA THR A 97 5.62 0.53 3.36
C THR A 97 7.07 0.99 3.58
N LEU A 98 7.71 0.54 4.65
CA LEU A 98 9.14 0.80 4.90
C LEU A 98 10.00 0.20 3.78
N ARG A 99 9.73 -1.06 3.37
CA ARG A 99 10.41 -1.69 2.24
C ARG A 99 10.26 -0.87 0.96
N THR A 100 9.04 -0.40 0.67
CA THR A 100 8.76 0.43 -0.50
C THR A 100 9.55 1.74 -0.46
N TYR A 101 9.61 2.40 0.71
CA TYR A 101 10.42 3.60 0.91
C TYR A 101 11.90 3.37 0.60
N LEU A 102 12.49 2.33 1.18
CA LEU A 102 13.91 2.01 0.97
C LEU A 102 14.22 1.71 -0.50
N LEU A 103 13.33 1.00 -1.19
CA LEU A 103 13.49 0.70 -2.62
C LEU A 103 13.41 1.97 -3.47
N MET A 104 12.39 2.81 -3.24
CA MET A 104 12.15 4.01 -4.05
C MET A 104 13.24 5.07 -3.87
N TYR A 105 13.81 5.19 -2.67
CA TYR A 105 14.86 6.16 -2.37
C TYR A 105 16.27 5.57 -2.32
N SER A 106 16.45 4.33 -2.77
CA SER A 106 17.74 3.61 -2.76
C SER A 106 18.84 4.35 -3.53
N THR A 107 18.49 5.09 -4.58
CA THR A 107 19.43 5.87 -5.40
C THR A 107 19.78 7.23 -4.80
N THR A 108 18.96 7.74 -3.88
CA THR A 108 19.12 9.08 -3.28
C THR A 108 19.97 9.02 -2.01
N TYR A 109 19.83 7.95 -1.22
CA TYR A 109 20.55 7.79 0.05
C TYR A 109 21.72 6.81 -0.08
N SER A 110 22.93 7.25 0.24
CA SER A 110 24.12 6.37 0.28
C SER A 110 24.21 5.55 1.56
N THR A 111 23.69 6.07 2.68
CA THR A 111 23.74 5.41 4.00
C THR A 111 22.43 5.64 4.74
N VAL A 112 21.88 4.57 5.33
CA VAL A 112 20.72 4.63 6.23
C VAL A 112 21.14 4.01 7.56
N SER A 113 20.85 4.70 8.67
CA SER A 113 21.14 4.21 10.01
C SER A 113 19.84 3.87 10.74
N ILE A 114 19.87 2.81 11.53
CA ILE A 114 18.80 2.48 12.47
C ILE A 114 19.30 2.94 13.84
N PRO A 115 18.67 3.93 14.48
CA PRO A 115 19.06 4.34 15.82
C PRO A 115 18.90 3.15 16.78
N LYS A 116 19.93 2.86 17.56
CA LYS A 116 19.83 1.92 18.67
C LYS A 116 19.07 2.60 19.79
N ASN A 117 17.85 2.14 20.04
CA ASN A 117 17.15 2.39 21.30
C ASN A 117 17.71 1.49 22.40
#